data_AF-A0A8T5NU13-F1
#
_entry.id   AF-A0A8T5NU13-F1
#
_cell.length_a   1.000
_cell.length_b   1.000
_cell.length_c   1.000
_cell.angle_alpha   90.00
_cell.angle_beta   90.00
_cell.angle_gamma   90.00
#
_symmetry.space_group_name_H-M   'P 1'
#
loop_
_entity.id
_entity.type
_entity.pdbx_description
1 polymer ?
#
loop_
_entity_poly.entity_id
_entity_poly.type
_entity_poly.pdbx_seq_one_letter_code
_entity_poly.pdbx_strand_id
1 'polypeptide(L)'
;MGIVDHKLNEKIQEFEEELKKTKYNKRTQGAVGLLKAKIARLKGEKTAKSSKKVHAQGWSVRKSGDATAVLVGFPSVGKSTLINK
;
A
#
# COMPACT_ATOMS: atom_id res chain seq x y z
N MET A 1 -17.71 10.10 4.41
CA MET A 1 -16.57 9.21 4.05
C MET A 1 -15.22 9.95 3.96
N GLY A 2 -15.12 11.23 4.36
CA GLY A 2 -13.96 12.09 4.01
C GLY A 2 -13.08 12.63 5.14
N ILE A 3 -13.28 12.26 6.41
CA ILE A 3 -12.52 12.86 7.53
C ILE A 3 -11.54 11.88 8.18
N VAL A 4 -11.92 10.61 8.30
CA VAL A 4 -11.12 9.60 9.02
C VAL A 4 -9.94 9.09 8.19
N ASP A 5 -10.13 8.91 6.88
CA ASP A 5 -9.05 8.50 5.96
C ASP A 5 -8.02 9.62 5.75
N HIS A 6 -8.44 10.88 5.79
CA HIS A 6 -7.55 12.04 5.68
C HIS A 6 -6.57 12.10 6.85
N LYS A 7 -7.07 11.95 8.09
CA LYS A 7 -6.25 11.91 9.31
C LYS A 7 -5.22 10.78 9.35
N LEU A 8 -5.52 9.63 8.73
CA LEU A 8 -4.58 8.52 8.65
C LEU A 8 -3.46 8.79 7.64
N ASN A 9 -3.80 9.38 6.49
CA ASN A 9 -2.81 9.71 5.47
C ASN A 9 -1.86 10.82 5.94
N GLU A 10 -2.38 11.85 6.60
CA GLU A 10 -1.57 12.91 7.21
C GLU A 10 -0.54 12.36 8.19
N LYS A 11 -0.97 11.50 9.13
CA LYS A 11 -0.07 10.87 10.11
C LYS A 11 0.99 9.99 9.45
N ILE A 12 0.64 9.27 8.37
CA ILE A 12 1.60 8.46 7.63
C ILE A 12 2.63 9.37 6.94
N GLN A 13 2.19 10.46 6.31
CA GLN A 13 3.09 11.42 5.66
C GLN A 13 4.02 12.09 6.67
N GLU A 14 3.50 12.51 7.82
CA GLU A 14 4.28 13.11 8.91
C GLU A 14 5.41 12.18 9.37
N PHE A 15 5.10 10.91 9.66
CA PHE A 15 6.12 9.93 10.05
C PHE A 15 7.10 9.59 8.92
N GLU A 16 6.65 9.59 7.66
CA GLU A 16 7.54 9.36 6.51
C GLU A 16 8.48 10.56 6.26
N GLU A 17 8.03 11.79 6.48
CA GLU A 17 8.86 12.98 6.42
C GLU A 17 9.88 13.03 7.56
N GLU A 18 9.45 12.69 8.78
CA GLU A 18 10.34 12.58 9.94
C GLU A 18 11.42 11.51 9.71
N LEU A 19 11.04 10.36 9.15
CA LEU A 19 11.97 9.30 8.77
C LEU A 19 12.97 9.76 7.69
N LYS A 20 12.53 10.54 6.70
CA LYS A 20 13.40 11.09 5.65
C LYS A 20 14.37 12.14 6.18
N LYS A 21 13.95 12.97 7.13
CA LYS A 21 14.79 14.01 7.75
C LYS A 21 15.82 13.42 8.73
N THR A 22 15.50 12.30 9.37
CA THR A 22 16.36 11.70 10.41
C THR A 22 17.54 10.93 9.80
N LYS A 23 18.77 11.36 10.07
CA LYS A 23 19.99 10.62 9.68
C LYS A 23 20.16 9.35 10.52
N TYR A 24 20.28 8.20 9.86
CA TYR A 24 20.48 6.92 10.52
C TYR A 24 21.87 6.83 11.18
N ASN A 25 21.90 6.64 12.50
CA ASN A 25 23.12 6.43 13.29
C ASN A 25 22.81 5.56 14.53
N LYS A 26 23.83 5.03 15.22
CA LYS A 26 23.69 4.11 16.37
C LYS A 26 22.77 4.65 17.48
N ARG A 27 22.71 5.97 17.68
CA ARG A 27 21.87 6.62 18.71
C ARG A 27 20.41 6.74 18.28
N THR A 28 20.11 6.76 16.98
CA THR A 28 18.77 7.00 16.41
C THR A 28 18.12 5.73 15.87
N GLN A 29 18.83 4.60 15.78
CA GLN A 29 18.28 3.35 15.21
C GLN A 29 17.01 2.87 15.93
N GLY A 30 16.96 3.00 17.26
CA GLY A 30 15.77 2.64 18.06
C GLY A 30 14.55 3.49 17.69
N ALA A 31 14.73 4.81 17.59
CA ALA A 31 13.67 5.73 17.18
C ALA A 31 13.20 5.47 15.73
N VAL A 32 14.15 5.24 14.81
CA VAL A 32 13.85 4.87 13.41
C VAL A 32 13.07 3.55 13.33
N GLY A 33 13.42 2.56 14.16
CA GLY A 33 12.69 1.30 14.25
C GLY A 33 11.24 1.50 14.72
N LEU A 34 11.05 2.32 15.76
CA LEU A 34 9.72 2.67 16.26
C LEU A 34 8.89 3.43 15.22
N LEU A 35 9.48 4.37 14.48
CA LEU A 35 8.82 5.09 13.38
C LEU A 35 8.36 4.14 12.27
N LYS A 36 9.23 3.22 11.83
CA LYS A 36 8.87 2.19 10.84
C LYS A 36 7.73 1.29 11.34
N ALA A 37 7.76 0.87 12.60
CA ALA A 37 6.70 0.05 13.19
C ALA A 37 5.35 0.80 13.23
N LYS A 38 5.35 2.08 13.59
CA LYS A 38 4.16 2.93 13.56
C LYS A 38 3.59 3.07 12.14
N ILE A 39 4.45 3.31 11.15
CA ILE A 39 4.05 3.39 9.73
C ILE A 39 3.43 2.06 9.26
N ALA A 40 4.06 0.92 9.60
CA ALA A 40 3.56 -0.40 9.21
C ALA A 40 2.17 -0.69 9.81
N ARG A 41 1.97 -0.36 11.10
CA ARG A 41 0.67 -0.51 11.77
C ARG A 41 -0.42 0.33 11.11
N LEU A 42 -0.14 1.62 10.84
CA LEU A 42 -1.11 2.52 10.20
C LEU A 42 -1.44 2.10 8.76
N LYS A 43 -0.44 1.63 7.99
CA LYS A 43 -0.67 1.06 6.65
C LYS A 43 -1.53 -0.21 6.72
N GLY A 44 -1.29 -1.08 7.69
CA GLY A 44 -2.09 -2.29 7.92
C GLY A 44 -3.55 -1.97 8.26
N GLU A 45 -3.79 -1.00 9.15
CA GLU A 45 -5.15 -0.54 9.50
C GLU A 45 -5.90 0.03 8.30
N LYS A 46 -5.20 0.77 7.42
CA LYS A 46 -5.77 1.28 6.17
C LYS A 46 -6.19 0.15 5.23
N THR A 47 -5.33 -0.84 5.02
CA THR A 47 -5.63 -2.01 4.18
C THR A 47 -6.78 -2.85 4.75
N ALA A 48 -6.82 -3.06 6.06
CA ALA A 48 -7.89 -3.81 6.73
C ALA A 48 -9.25 -3.08 6.69
N LYS A 49 -9.26 -1.74 6.74
CA LYS A 49 -10.48 -0.94 6.52
C LYS A 49 -10.93 -0.99 5.06
N SER A 50 -9.98 -0.96 4.12
CA SER A 50 -10.27 -1.13 2.70
C SER A 50 -10.85 -2.51 2.41
N SER A 51 -10.30 -3.59 2.99
CA SER A 51 -10.81 -4.95 2.78
C SER A 51 -12.22 -5.15 3.33
N LYS A 52 -12.57 -4.53 4.46
CA LYS A 52 -13.95 -4.52 4.99
C LYS A 52 -14.96 -3.79 4.08
N LYS A 53 -14.51 -2.80 3.30
CA LYS A 53 -15.36 -2.10 2.32
C LYS A 53 -15.50 -2.83 0.98
N VAL A 54 -14.59 -3.76 0.66
CA VAL A 54 -14.45 -4.40 -0.65
C VAL A 54 -15.17 -5.76 -0.74
N HIS A 55 -16.17 -6.02 0.12
CA HIS A 55 -17.04 -7.19 -0.07
C HIS A 55 -18.07 -7.04 -1.21
N ALA A 56 -18.13 -5.91 -1.92
CA ALA A 56 -19.15 -5.68 -2.96
C ALA A 56 -18.65 -5.17 -4.32
N GLN A 57 -17.36 -4.90 -4.53
CA GLN A 57 -16.93 -4.31 -5.81
C GLN A 57 -15.47 -4.65 -6.20
N GLY A 58 -15.11 -5.93 -6.10
CA GLY A 58 -13.87 -6.46 -6.67
C GLY A 58 -14.21 -7.39 -7.82
N TRP A 59 -13.60 -7.15 -9.00
CA TRP A 59 -13.56 -8.14 -10.06
C TRP A 59 -12.87 -9.40 -9.52
N SER A 60 -13.68 -10.38 -9.10
CA SER A 60 -13.22 -11.70 -8.73
C SER A 60 -13.04 -12.48 -10.03
N VAL A 61 -11.79 -12.69 -10.45
CA VAL A 61 -11.49 -13.64 -11.53
C VAL A 61 -11.96 -15.00 -11.04
N ARG A 62 -12.97 -15.58 -11.71
CA ARG A 62 -13.38 -16.96 -11.43
C ARG A 62 -12.14 -17.83 -11.55
N LYS A 63 -11.74 -18.47 -10.46
CA LYS A 63 -10.60 -19.39 -10.45
C LYS A 63 -10.97 -20.57 -11.35
N SER A 64 -10.43 -20.58 -12.55
CA SER A 64 -10.53 -21.68 -13.50
C SER A 64 -9.13 -21.91 -14.05
N GLY A 65 -8.63 -23.14 -13.94
CA GLY A 65 -7.25 -23.51 -14.27
C GLY A 65 -6.28 -23.50 -13.08
N ASP A 66 -5.01 -23.80 -13.36
CA ASP A 66 -3.96 -24.08 -12.36
C ASP A 66 -3.28 -22.83 -11.78
N ALA A 67 -3.36 -21.67 -12.46
CA ALA A 67 -2.68 -20.45 -12.02
C ALA A 67 -3.41 -19.17 -12.44
N THR A 68 -3.16 -18.08 -11.70
CA THR A 68 -3.57 -16.71 -12.03
C THR A 68 -2.34 -15.82 -12.15
N ALA A 69 -2.18 -15.12 -13.27
CA ALA A 69 -1.11 -14.16 -13.51
C ALA A 69 -1.67 -12.74 -13.71
N VAL A 70 -0.93 -11.72 -13.27
CA VAL A 70 -1.33 -10.31 -13.38
C VAL A 70 -0.21 -9.52 -14.05
N LEU A 71 -0.54 -8.75 -15.09
CA LEU A 71 0.40 -7.88 -15.81
C LEU A 71 0.29 -6.44 -15.28
N VAL A 72 1.35 -5.94 -14.65
CA VAL A 72 1.44 -4.57 -14.14
C VAL A 72 2.47 -3.78 -14.95
N GLY A 73 2.11 -2.55 -15.35
CA GLY A 73 3.05 -1.66 -16.03
C GLY A 73 2.40 -0.36 -16.47
N PHE A 74 3.19 0.55 -17.04
CA PHE A 74 2.73 1.83 -17.55
C PHE A 74 1.77 1.68 -18.75
N PRO A 75 0.90 2.65 -19.04
CA PRO A 75 0.08 2.64 -20.26
C PRO A 75 0.99 2.58 -21.51
N SER A 76 0.47 2.02 -22.61
CA SER A 76 1.14 1.95 -23.93
C SER A 76 2.41 1.09 -24.05
N VAL A 77 2.84 0.36 -23.01
CA VAL A 77 3.97 -0.60 -23.09
C VAL A 77 3.63 -1.94 -23.77
N GLY A 78 2.49 -2.02 -24.49
CA GLY A 78 2.08 -3.22 -25.20
C GLY A 78 1.41 -4.32 -24.37
N LYS A 79 1.02 -4.07 -23.10
CA LYS A 79 0.37 -5.08 -22.24
C LYS A 79 -0.87 -5.73 -22.88
N SER A 80 -1.73 -4.94 -23.52
CA SER A 80 -2.94 -5.46 -24.19
C SER A 80 -2.60 -6.21 -25.47
N THR A 81 -1.57 -5.77 -26.19
CA THR A 81 -1.07 -6.44 -27.41
C THR A 81 -0.49 -7.83 -27.09
N LEU A 82 0.14 -8.00 -25.93
CA LEU A 82 0.67 -9.29 -25.48
C LEU A 82 -0.44 -10.30 -25.12
N ILE A 83 -1.60 -9.84 -24.66
CA ILE A 83 -2.73 -10.71 -24.26
C ILE A 83 -3.63 -11.07 -25.45
N ASN A 84 -3.79 -10.16 -26.43
CA ASN A 84 -4.72 -10.34 -27.55
C ASN A 84 -4.10 -10.97 -28.81
N LYS A 85 -2.86 -11.47 -28.72
CA LYS A 85 -2.18 -12.17 -29.81
C LYS A 85 -2.31 -13.67 -29.62
#